data_AF-A0A9E6AGD7-F1
#
_entry.id   AF-A0A9E6AGD7-F1
#
_cell.length_a   1.000
_cell.length_b   1.000
_cell.length_c   1.000
_cell.angle_alpha   90.00
_cell.angle_beta   90.00
_cell.angle_gamma   90.00
#
_symmetry.space_group_name_H-M   'P 1'
#
loop_
_entity.id
_entity.type
_entity.pdbx_description
1 polymer ?
#
loop_
_entity_poly.entity_id
_entity_poly.type
_entity_poly.pdbx_seq_one_letter_code
_entity_poly.pdbx_strand_id
1 'polypeptide(L)'
;QAAMDGLGLVGRIAGLSPTTARVLLLTDSASQVPVEIQPSGQTAILLGDNTTAPSLEFIENPEQVRPGDRIISSGDGGVFPAGLLVGQVALGRDGRLRARLAADYERLEFLRILRTSSRPEIGEASTLVAEDPASQTQSNIGVEADGDG
;
A
#
# COMPACT_ATOMS: atom_id res chain seq x y z
N GLN A 1 2.56 -4.80 -6.04
CA GLN A 1 3.67 -5.01 -7.01
C GLN A 1 4.10 -3.65 -7.54
N ALA A 2 5.39 -3.40 -7.63
CA ALA A 2 5.95 -2.11 -8.03
C ALA A 2 6.55 -2.17 -9.44
N ALA A 3 6.44 -1.08 -10.21
CA ALA A 3 7.11 -0.90 -11.49
C ALA A 3 8.19 0.18 -11.36
N MET A 4 9.39 -0.08 -11.88
CA MET A 4 10.54 0.84 -11.80
C MET A 4 11.27 0.94 -13.14
N ASP A 5 11.87 2.08 -13.47
CA ASP A 5 12.58 2.34 -14.73
C ASP A 5 14.12 2.24 -14.63
N GLY A 6 14.63 1.95 -13.43
CA GLY A 6 16.07 1.88 -13.14
C GLY A 6 16.60 3.09 -12.35
N LEU A 7 15.88 4.22 -12.38
CA LEU A 7 16.18 5.41 -11.59
C LEU A 7 15.29 5.49 -10.36
N GLY A 8 14.02 5.11 -10.48
CA GLY A 8 13.07 5.19 -9.39
C GLY A 8 11.78 4.42 -9.59
N LEU A 9 10.90 4.59 -8.62
CA LEU A 9 9.55 4.05 -8.65
C LEU A 9 8.72 4.81 -9.69
N VAL A 10 8.12 4.06 -10.63
CA VAL A 10 7.26 4.61 -11.69
C VAL A 10 5.80 4.55 -11.28
N GLY A 11 5.41 3.50 -10.56
CA GLY A 11 4.02 3.27 -10.16
C GLY A 11 3.79 1.85 -9.68
N ARG A 12 2.52 1.47 -9.61
CA ARG A 12 2.09 0.11 -9.23
C ARG A 12 1.45 -0.62 -10.38
N ILE A 13 1.54 -1.94 -10.35
CA ILE A 13 0.75 -2.77 -11.25
C ILE A 13 -0.71 -2.74 -10.81
N ALA A 14 -1.58 -2.29 -11.70
CA ALA A 14 -3.04 -2.25 -11.50
C ALA A 14 -3.75 -3.44 -12.18
N GLY A 15 -3.11 -4.08 -13.15
CA GLY A 15 -3.64 -5.25 -13.82
C GLY A 15 -2.56 -6.05 -14.53
N LEU A 16 -2.77 -7.36 -14.62
CA LEU A 16 -1.89 -8.28 -15.32
C LEU A 16 -2.69 -9.11 -16.31
N SER A 17 -2.02 -9.47 -17.39
CA SER A 17 -2.43 -10.45 -18.40
C SER A 17 -1.20 -11.32 -18.71
N PRO A 18 -1.33 -12.42 -19.46
CA PRO A 18 -0.22 -13.33 -19.70
C PRO A 18 1.04 -12.66 -20.30
N THR A 19 0.85 -11.60 -21.08
CA THR A 19 1.92 -10.90 -21.81
C THR A 19 1.94 -9.39 -21.57
N THR A 20 1.00 -8.85 -20.79
CA THR A 20 0.80 -7.40 -20.67
C THR A 20 0.53 -7.03 -19.23
N ALA A 21 1.05 -5.89 -18.81
CA ALA A 21 0.76 -5.29 -17.51
C ALA A 21 0.18 -3.89 -17.71
N ARG A 22 -0.75 -3.50 -16.84
CA ARG A 22 -1.23 -2.13 -16.70
C ARG A 22 -0.59 -1.51 -15.48
N VAL A 23 0.08 -0.38 -15.66
CA VAL A 23 0.73 0.38 -14.59
C VAL A 23 -0.13 1.60 -14.27
N LEU A 24 -0.47 1.77 -13.00
CA LEU A 24 -0.96 3.05 -12.49
C LEU A 24 0.24 3.87 -12.05
N LEU A 25 0.50 4.96 -12.76
CA LEU A 25 1.64 5.84 -12.53
C LEU A 25 1.51 6.60 -11.21
N LEU A 26 2.63 6.97 -10.58
CA LEU A 26 2.61 7.81 -9.39
C LEU A 26 1.97 9.18 -9.63
N THR A 27 2.05 9.68 -10.87
CA THR A 27 1.49 10.97 -11.28
C THR A 27 -0.02 10.91 -11.50
N ASP A 28 -0.62 9.72 -11.67
CA ASP A 28 -2.04 9.58 -11.96
C ASP A 28 -2.90 10.04 -10.78
N SER A 29 -3.98 10.80 -11.04
CA SER A 29 -4.90 11.29 -10.00
C SER A 29 -5.51 10.22 -9.07
N ALA A 30 -5.59 8.97 -9.52
CA ALA A 30 -6.05 7.84 -8.71
C ALA A 30 -4.92 7.19 -7.89
N SER A 31 -3.68 7.67 -8.01
CA SER A 31 -2.52 7.18 -7.28
C SER A 31 -2.35 7.86 -5.93
N GLN A 32 -2.27 7.04 -4.89
CA GLN A 32 -1.97 7.44 -3.51
C GLN A 32 -0.94 6.47 -2.96
N VAL A 33 0.24 6.98 -2.60
CA VAL A 33 1.36 6.14 -2.17
C VAL A 33 1.92 6.65 -0.85
N PRO A 34 1.90 5.84 0.23
CA PRO A 34 2.59 6.14 1.47
C PRO A 34 4.12 6.21 1.24
N VAL A 35 4.72 7.29 1.71
CA VAL A 35 6.15 7.58 1.56
C VAL A 35 6.75 8.05 2.89
N GLU A 36 8.05 7.85 3.02
CA GLU A 36 8.88 8.41 4.08
C GLU A 36 9.86 9.43 3.47
N ILE A 37 10.04 10.54 4.16
CA ILE A 37 10.95 11.63 3.79
C ILE A 37 12.20 11.55 4.67
N GLN A 38 13.37 11.48 4.04
CA GLN A 38 14.66 11.37 4.72
C GLN A 38 15.48 12.66 4.58
N PRO A 39 16.16 13.11 5.66
CA PRO A 39 16.48 12.34 6.87
C PRO A 39 15.49 12.49 8.04
N SER A 40 14.43 13.28 7.91
CA SER A 40 13.53 13.60 9.03
C SER A 40 12.69 12.42 9.52
N GLY A 41 12.49 11.39 8.69
CA GLY A 41 11.64 10.25 8.98
C GLY A 41 10.15 10.58 8.95
N GLN A 42 9.77 11.77 8.47
CA GLN A 42 8.37 12.17 8.36
C GLN A 42 7.68 11.31 7.30
N THR A 43 6.49 10.80 7.62
CA THR A 43 5.63 10.11 6.67
C THR A 43 4.75 11.11 5.91
N ALA A 44 4.44 10.80 4.65
CA ALA A 44 3.52 11.57 3.84
C ALA A 44 2.73 10.64 2.90
N ILE A 45 1.68 11.16 2.29
CA ILE A 45 1.04 10.53 1.13
C ILE A 45 1.46 11.30 -0.12
N LEU A 46 2.08 10.59 -1.06
CA LEU A 46 2.28 11.07 -2.41
C LEU A 46 0.96 10.93 -3.18
N LEU A 47 0.33 12.06 -3.48
CA LEU A 47 -0.93 12.14 -4.21
C LEU A 47 -0.67 12.56 -5.65
N GLY A 48 -0.99 11.67 -6.59
CA GLY A 48 -0.97 12.01 -8.01
C GLY A 48 -2.03 13.05 -8.34
N ASP A 49 -1.70 13.94 -9.25
CA ASP A 49 -2.56 15.07 -9.66
C ASP A 49 -2.46 15.34 -11.17
N ASN A 50 -2.01 14.33 -11.93
CA ASN A 50 -1.70 14.37 -13.36
C ASN A 50 -0.63 15.41 -13.75
N THR A 51 0.16 15.90 -12.78
CA THR A 51 1.34 16.73 -13.04
C THR A 51 2.63 15.90 -12.98
N THR A 52 3.73 16.48 -13.45
CA THR A 52 5.07 15.87 -13.38
C THR A 52 5.67 15.89 -11.97
N ALA A 53 5.09 16.67 -11.06
CA ALA A 53 5.53 16.80 -9.68
C ALA A 53 4.33 16.62 -8.73
N PRO A 54 3.92 15.37 -8.44
CA PRO A 54 2.75 15.10 -7.60
C PRO A 54 2.90 15.68 -6.19
N SER A 55 1.78 15.89 -5.52
CA SER A 55 1.72 16.60 -4.23
C SER A 55 2.11 15.68 -3.07
N LEU A 56 2.75 16.25 -2.05
CA LEU A 56 3.04 15.57 -0.77
C LEU A 56 2.08 16.11 0.29
N GLU A 57 1.22 15.23 0.79
CA GLU A 57 0.15 15.58 1.74
C GLU A 57 0.33 14.83 3.07
N PHE A 58 -0.35 15.32 4.10
CA PHE A 58 -0.42 14.70 5.43
C PHE A 58 0.92 14.57 6.17
N ILE A 59 1.83 15.53 5.96
CA ILE A 59 3.06 15.64 6.75
C ILE A 59 2.71 16.26 8.10
N GLU A 60 3.03 15.58 9.20
CA GLU A 60 2.71 16.06 10.56
C GLU A 60 3.56 17.28 10.95
N ASN A 61 4.87 17.23 10.72
CA ASN A 61 5.82 18.29 11.07
C ASN A 61 6.54 18.82 9.81
N PRO A 62 5.85 19.60 8.95
CA PRO A 62 6.38 20.03 7.65
C PRO A 62 7.63 20.93 7.76
N GLU A 63 7.83 21.62 8.88
CA GLU A 63 9.02 22.42 9.16
C GLU A 63 10.32 21.60 9.28
N GLN A 64 10.20 20.28 9.47
CA GLN A 64 11.33 19.35 9.47
C GLN A 64 11.72 18.88 8.07
N VAL A 65 10.93 19.19 7.05
CA VAL A 65 11.13 18.78 5.66
C VAL A 65 11.70 19.94 4.84
N ARG A 66 12.69 19.65 4.02
CA ARG A 66 13.38 20.65 3.18
C ARG A 66 13.33 20.24 1.70
N PRO A 67 13.27 21.20 0.76
CA PRO A 67 13.51 20.92 -0.64
C PRO A 67 14.87 20.24 -0.84
N GLY A 68 14.88 19.16 -1.63
CA GLY A 68 16.04 18.29 -1.85
C GLY A 68 16.06 17.03 -0.99
N ASP A 69 15.27 16.96 0.08
CA ASP A 69 15.14 15.77 0.93
C ASP A 69 14.69 14.58 0.11
N ARG A 70 15.16 13.38 0.47
CA ARG A 70 14.89 12.16 -0.29
C ARG A 70 13.53 11.61 0.08
N ILE A 71 12.80 11.12 -0.91
CA ILE A 71 11.49 10.47 -0.72
C ILE A 71 11.65 8.99 -1.09
N ILE A 72 11.24 8.11 -0.19
CA ILE A 72 11.22 6.66 -0.39
C ILE A 72 9.82 6.10 -0.10
N SER A 73 9.47 4.94 -0.63
CA SER A 73 8.25 4.24 -0.21
C SER A 73 8.36 3.81 1.26
N SER A 74 7.32 4.04 2.07
CA SER A 74 7.35 3.63 3.48
C SER A 74 7.11 2.12 3.66
N GLY A 75 6.39 1.53 2.71
CA GLY A 75 5.94 0.13 2.78
C GLY A 75 4.56 -0.05 3.42
N ASP A 76 3.98 1.03 3.96
CA ASP A 76 2.67 0.99 4.60
C ASP A 76 1.57 0.63 3.59
N GLY A 77 0.55 -0.08 4.07
CA GLY A 77 -0.54 -0.60 3.23
C GLY A 77 -0.15 -1.78 2.33
N GLY A 78 1.10 -2.26 2.39
CA GLY A 78 1.55 -3.49 1.73
C GLY A 78 1.63 -3.44 0.20
N VAL A 79 1.42 -2.27 -0.41
CA VAL A 79 1.40 -2.11 -1.89
C VAL A 79 2.82 -2.15 -2.47
N PHE A 80 3.75 -1.51 -1.76
CA PHE A 80 5.16 -1.40 -2.11
C PHE A 80 6.02 -1.98 -0.98
N PRO A 81 7.19 -2.57 -1.29
CA PRO A 81 8.27 -2.70 -0.30
C PRO A 81 8.66 -1.33 0.26
N ALA A 82 9.14 -1.28 1.50
CA ALA A 82 9.78 -0.09 2.05
C ALA A 82 11.12 0.19 1.35
N GLY A 83 11.50 1.47 1.25
CA GLY A 83 12.83 1.89 0.80
C GLY A 83 13.04 2.04 -0.70
N LEU A 84 11.98 1.96 -1.53
CA LEU A 84 12.13 2.23 -2.97
C LEU A 84 12.24 3.73 -3.20
N LEU A 85 13.23 4.16 -3.98
CA LEU A 85 13.42 5.58 -4.30
C LEU A 85 12.23 6.10 -5.12
N VAL A 86 11.59 7.14 -4.62
CA VAL A 86 10.50 7.85 -5.29
C VAL A 86 11.02 9.10 -5.98
N GLY A 87 11.85 9.88 -5.28
CA GLY A 87 12.31 11.17 -5.77
C GLY A 87 12.88 12.05 -4.68
N GLN A 88 12.73 13.36 -4.87
CA GLN A 88 13.12 14.37 -3.90
C GLN A 88 12.01 15.39 -3.67
N VAL A 89 11.98 15.96 -2.47
CA VAL A 89 11.08 17.05 -2.13
C VAL A 89 11.42 18.28 -2.97
N ALA A 90 10.39 18.93 -3.49
CA ALA A 90 10.45 20.20 -4.18
C ALA A 90 9.38 21.13 -3.61
N LEU A 91 9.61 22.44 -3.71
CA LEU A 91 8.60 23.43 -3.36
C LEU A 91 7.89 23.89 -4.64
N GLY A 92 6.58 23.70 -4.69
CA GLY A 92 5.73 24.21 -5.75
C GLY A 92 5.65 25.73 -5.75
N ARG A 93 5.25 26.32 -6.88
CA ARG A 93 5.04 27.77 -7.01
C ARG A 93 3.91 28.29 -6.11
N ASP A 94 3.02 27.39 -5.72
CA ASP A 94 1.92 27.59 -4.78
C ASP A 94 2.36 27.45 -3.31
N GLY A 95 3.64 27.22 -3.05
CA GLY A 95 4.19 27.04 -1.69
C GLY A 95 3.92 25.65 -1.10
N ARG A 96 3.38 24.71 -1.88
CA ARG A 96 3.12 23.34 -1.41
C ARG A 96 4.32 22.44 -1.64
N LEU A 97 4.52 21.47 -0.75
CA LEU A 97 5.54 20.44 -0.94
C LEU A 97 5.07 19.45 -2.03
N ARG A 98 5.96 19.17 -2.96
CA ARG A 98 5.73 18.27 -4.10
C ARG A 98 6.91 17.32 -4.24
N ALA A 99 6.73 16.25 -4.99
CA ALA A 99 7.81 15.32 -5.29
C ALA A 99 8.32 15.56 -6.71
N ARG A 100 9.61 15.89 -6.82
CA ARG A 100 10.33 15.73 -8.08
C ARG A 100 10.70 14.26 -8.22
N LEU A 101 9.98 13.55 -9.08
CA LEU A 101 10.14 12.10 -9.23
C LEU A 101 11.52 11.75 -9.79
N ALA A 102 12.09 10.65 -9.31
CA ALA A 102 13.37 10.12 -9.79
C ALA A 102 13.22 9.37 -11.12
N ALA A 103 12.05 8.74 -11.33
CA ALA A 103 11.76 8.05 -12.57
C ALA A 103 11.60 9.04 -13.74
N ASP A 104 12.10 8.65 -14.90
CA ASP A 104 12.01 9.35 -16.16
C ASP A 104 10.76 8.91 -16.93
N TYR A 105 9.65 9.59 -16.66
CA TYR A 105 8.36 9.32 -17.29
C TYR A 105 8.33 9.67 -18.79
N GLU A 106 9.29 10.44 -19.30
CA GLU A 106 9.36 10.79 -20.72
C GLU A 106 9.99 9.66 -21.55
N ARG A 107 10.68 8.70 -20.89
CA ARG A 107 11.44 7.66 -21.57
C ARG A 107 11.27 6.25 -20.98
N LEU A 108 10.01 5.85 -20.80
CA LEU A 108 9.65 4.51 -20.31
C LEU A 108 9.70 3.44 -21.43
N GLU A 109 10.90 2.98 -21.78
CA GLU A 109 11.08 1.87 -22.74
C GLU A 109 11.12 0.50 -22.04
N PHE A 110 11.74 0.43 -20.85
CA PHE A 110 11.92 -0.80 -20.10
C PHE A 110 11.57 -0.58 -18.63
N LEU A 111 10.76 -1.49 -18.08
CA LEU A 111 10.36 -1.47 -16.67
C LEU A 111 10.74 -2.77 -15.98
N ARG A 112 11.24 -2.68 -14.75
CA ARG A 112 11.42 -3.80 -13.83
C ARG A 112 10.22 -3.92 -12.91
N ILE A 113 9.63 -5.12 -12.85
CA ILE A 113 8.55 -5.42 -11.91
C ILE A 113 9.12 -6.08 -10.66
N LEU A 114 8.89 -5.43 -9.53
CA LEU A 114 9.17 -5.97 -8.21
C LEU A 114 7.92 -6.64 -7.64
N ARG A 115 8.02 -7.96 -7.45
CA ARG A 115 7.03 -8.74 -6.74
C ARG A 115 7.34 -8.65 -5.25
N THR A 116 6.43 -8.01 -4.52
CA THR A 116 6.43 -8.07 -3.06
C THR A 116 5.45 -9.15 -2.65
N SER A 117 5.92 -10.15 -1.93
CA SER A 117 5.09 -11.09 -1.21
C SER A 117 4.89 -10.51 0.19
N SER A 118 3.70 -9.98 0.47
CA SER A 118 3.30 -9.64 1.83
C SER A 118 3.40 -10.91 2.67
N ARG A 119 4.17 -10.87 3.76
CA ARG A 119 4.10 -11.93 4.76
C ARG A 119 2.67 -11.91 5.31
N PRO A 120 1.94 -13.04 5.36
CA PRO A 120 0.59 -13.03 5.90
C PRO A 120 0.65 -12.48 7.32
N GLU A 121 -0.10 -11.40 7.57
CA GLU A 121 -0.44 -10.94 8.91
C GLU A 121 -1.03 -12.14 9.65
N ILE A 122 -0.47 -12.50 10.81
CA ILE A 122 -0.98 -13.61 11.62
C ILE A 122 -2.32 -13.17 12.22
N GLY A 123 -3.42 -13.42 11.50
CA GLY A 123 -4.78 -13.23 12.00
C GLY A 123 -5.21 -14.41 12.87
N GLU A 124 -4.65 -14.57 14.06
CA GLU A 124 -5.10 -15.58 15.03
C GLU A 124 -5.16 -14.97 16.43
N ALA A 125 -6.13 -14.07 16.65
CA ALA A 125 -6.63 -13.75 17.99
C ALA A 125 -8.11 -14.15 18.13
N SER A 126 -8.61 -15.07 17.28
CA SER A 126 -10.00 -15.53 17.32
C SER A 126 -10.17 -16.98 17.81
N THR A 127 -9.08 -17.65 18.20
CA THR A 127 -9.09 -19.09 18.54
C THR A 127 -9.14 -19.34 20.06
N LEU A 128 -9.41 -18.31 20.88
CA LEU A 128 -9.46 -18.43 22.35
C LEU A 128 -10.87 -18.53 22.95
N VAL A 129 -11.93 -18.57 22.15
CA VAL A 129 -13.26 -18.90 22.68
C VAL A 129 -13.41 -20.42 22.65
N ALA A 130 -12.89 -21.09 23.67
CA ALA A 130 -13.34 -22.43 24.00
C ALA A 130 -14.84 -22.33 24.35
N GLU A 131 -15.69 -22.99 23.58
CA GLU A 131 -17.12 -23.11 23.85
C GLU A 131 -17.31 -23.76 25.24
N ASP A 132 -18.07 -23.09 26.11
CA ASP A 132 -18.51 -23.61 27.41
C ASP A 132 -19.55 -24.73 27.16
N PRO A 133 -19.30 -26.00 27.53
CA PRO A 133 -20.17 -27.13 27.15
C PRO A 133 -21.51 -27.21 27.91
N ALA A 134 -21.94 -26.18 28.63
CA ALA A 134 -23.15 -26.21 29.44
C ALA A 134 -24.27 -25.31 28.91
N SER A 135 -24.80 -25.58 27.73
CA SER A 135 -26.11 -25.04 27.32
C SER A 135 -26.77 -25.84 26.19
N GLN A 136 -27.27 -27.04 26.54
CA GLN A 136 -28.36 -27.70 25.81
C GLN A 136 -29.35 -28.31 26.82
N THR A 137 -30.35 -27.53 27.21
CA THR A 137 -31.56 -28.02 27.91
C THR A 137 -32.67 -28.18 26.88
N GLN A 138 -33.08 -29.43 26.67
CA GLN A 138 -34.42 -29.94 26.32
C GLN A 138 -35.15 -29.36 25.08
N SER A 139 -35.58 -30.25 24.17
CA SER A 139 -37.01 -30.52 23.88
C SER A 139 -37.23 -31.22 22.52
N ASN A 140 -37.92 -32.37 22.56
CA ASN A 140 -38.95 -32.89 21.62
C ASN A 140 -38.79 -34.40 21.35
N ILE A 141 -39.58 -35.27 22.01
CA ILE A 141 -40.86 -35.89 21.54
C ILE A 141 -40.61 -36.80 20.31
N GLY A 142 -40.90 -38.10 20.26
CA GLY A 142 -41.64 -39.07 21.06
C GLY A 142 -41.99 -40.28 20.16
N VAL A 143 -42.65 -41.30 20.72
CA VAL A 143 -43.57 -42.29 20.07
C VAL A 143 -43.04 -43.71 19.70
N GLU A 144 -43.64 -44.70 20.40
CA GLU A 144 -44.01 -46.10 20.02
C GLU A 144 -42.89 -47.15 19.76
N ALA A 145 -43.02 -48.46 20.05
CA ALA A 145 -43.94 -49.32 20.80
C ALA A 145 -43.30 -50.76 20.83
N ASP A 146 -43.94 -51.67 21.57
CA ASP A 146 -43.87 -53.15 21.48
C ASP A 146 -42.72 -53.93 22.15
N GLY A 147 -43.11 -54.79 23.09
CA GLY A 147 -42.93 -56.24 22.86
C GLY A 147 -41.99 -57.03 23.77
N ASP A 148 -42.60 -57.76 24.70
CA ASP A 148 -42.31 -59.15 25.14
C ASP A 148 -41.08 -59.48 26.02
N GLY A 149 -41.35 -60.20 27.12
CA GLY A 149 -40.37 -60.92 27.94
C GLY A 149 -40.65 -60.92 29.44
#